data_AF-A0A3D3DLD2-F1
#
_entry.id   AF-A0A3D3DLD2-F1
#
_cell.length_a   1.000
_cell.length_b   1.000
_cell.length_c   1.000
_cell.angle_alpha   90.00
_cell.angle_beta   90.00
_cell.angle_gamma   90.00
#
_symmetry.space_group_name_H-M   'P 1'
#
loop_
_entity.id
_entity.type
_entity.pdbx_description
1 polymer ?
#
loop_
_entity_poly.entity_id
_entity_poly.type
_entity_poly.pdbx_seq_one_letter_code
_entity_poly.pdbx_strand_id
1 'polypeptide(L)'
;QWAIQMIDARGASALDLDRVPLDDPEVFRILQSGDTTAVFQLESRGMKELIKNLRPDCFEDIIALVALFRPGPLQSGMVDNFIDRKHGREPLAYPDAQYQHEWLKPILEPTYGIILYQEQVMQIAQVLAGYTLGGADLLRRAMGKKKPEEMAKQRSVFEEGAAAQGIDPILAIKIFDLVEKFAGYGFNKSHSAAYALVSYQTAWLKTHHPAEFLAAVMSSEIDNTD
;
A
#
# COMPACT_ATOMS: atom_id res chain seq x y z
N GLN A 1 19.93 -8.24 12.80
CA GLN A 1 21.20 -8.98 12.67
C GLN A 1 21.42 -9.95 13.83
N TRP A 2 21.26 -9.57 15.11
CA TRP A 2 21.43 -10.50 16.24
C TRP A 2 20.53 -11.74 16.22
N ALA A 3 19.26 -11.60 15.84
CA ALA A 3 18.35 -12.75 15.71
C ALA A 3 18.92 -13.81 14.76
N ILE A 4 19.37 -13.40 13.56
CA ILE A 4 19.97 -14.29 12.57
C ILE A 4 21.23 -14.97 13.12
N GLN A 5 22.11 -14.21 13.80
CA GLN A 5 23.32 -14.78 14.40
C GLN A 5 23.01 -15.88 15.43
N MET A 6 21.97 -15.69 16.26
CA MET A 6 21.54 -16.71 17.23
C MET A 6 20.92 -17.92 16.54
N ILE A 7 20.14 -17.72 15.48
CA ILE A 7 19.53 -18.80 14.69
C ILE A 7 20.62 -19.63 14.00
N ASP A 8 21.57 -18.98 13.33
CA ASP A 8 22.67 -19.62 12.61
C ASP A 8 23.58 -20.42 13.55
N ALA A 9 23.83 -19.92 14.76
CA ALA A 9 24.62 -20.63 15.77
C ALA A 9 23.94 -21.94 16.26
N ARG A 10 22.62 -22.06 16.11
CA ARG A 10 21.83 -23.25 16.49
C ARG A 10 21.53 -24.18 15.32
N GLY A 11 21.57 -23.66 14.10
CA GLY A 11 21.15 -24.34 12.87
C GLY A 11 22.28 -25.08 12.15
N ALA A 12 21.90 -25.96 11.22
CA ALA A 12 22.83 -26.63 10.32
C ALA A 12 23.14 -25.81 9.04
N SER A 13 22.35 -24.78 8.75
CA SER A 13 22.46 -23.92 7.56
C SER A 13 22.12 -22.48 7.91
N ALA A 14 22.84 -21.53 7.29
CA ALA A 14 22.59 -20.11 7.47
C ALA A 14 21.20 -19.69 6.95
N LEU A 15 20.48 -18.89 7.74
CA LEU A 15 19.18 -18.33 7.38
C LEU A 15 19.38 -17.16 6.39
N ASP A 16 18.85 -17.31 5.18
CA ASP A 16 18.75 -16.22 4.21
C ASP A 16 17.36 -15.56 4.29
N LEU A 17 17.30 -14.42 4.99
CA LEU A 17 16.06 -13.70 5.23
C LEU A 17 15.48 -13.04 3.97
N ASP A 18 16.28 -12.84 2.92
CA ASP A 18 15.82 -12.29 1.64
C ASP A 18 15.11 -13.35 0.77
N ARG A 19 15.16 -14.62 1.19
CA ARG A 19 14.55 -15.76 0.50
C ARG A 19 13.35 -16.38 1.22
N VAL A 20 12.93 -15.80 2.33
CA VAL A 20 11.73 -16.29 3.03
C VAL A 20 10.49 -16.13 2.13
N PRO A 21 9.56 -17.10 2.12
CA PRO A 21 8.32 -16.98 1.37
C PRO A 21 7.50 -15.78 1.88
N LEU A 22 6.86 -15.03 0.98
CA LEU A 22 6.04 -13.84 1.33
C LEU A 22 4.54 -14.17 1.51
N ASP A 23 4.18 -15.44 1.40
CA ASP A 23 2.83 -16.00 1.46
C ASP A 23 2.63 -16.98 2.63
N ASP A 24 3.51 -16.94 3.64
CA ASP A 24 3.45 -17.83 4.80
C ASP A 24 2.17 -17.63 5.65
N PRO A 25 1.26 -18.63 5.73
CA PRO A 25 -0.01 -18.49 6.43
C PRO A 25 0.14 -18.31 7.95
N GLU A 26 1.21 -18.83 8.57
CA GLU A 26 1.42 -18.67 10.01
C GLU A 26 1.81 -17.23 10.37
N VAL A 27 2.57 -16.58 9.49
CA VAL A 27 2.90 -15.15 9.63
C VAL A 27 1.64 -14.31 9.55
N PHE A 28 0.79 -14.54 8.54
CA PHE A 28 -0.48 -13.83 8.42
C PHE A 28 -1.44 -14.12 9.58
N ARG A 29 -1.44 -15.34 10.15
CA ARG A 29 -2.23 -15.66 11.34
C ARG A 29 -1.83 -14.81 12.55
N ILE A 30 -0.53 -14.62 12.77
CA ILE A 30 -0.02 -13.73 13.84
C ILE A 30 -0.41 -12.29 13.57
N LEU A 31 -0.22 -11.79 12.33
CA LEU A 31 -0.63 -10.44 11.95
C LEU A 31 -2.13 -10.23 12.19
N GLN A 32 -2.99 -11.11 11.67
CA GLN A 32 -4.44 -11.03 11.81
C GLN A 32 -4.93 -11.06 13.27
N SER A 33 -4.19 -11.72 14.17
CA SER A 33 -4.50 -11.70 15.61
C SER A 33 -4.15 -10.36 16.30
N GLY A 34 -3.40 -9.49 15.62
CA GLY A 34 -2.88 -8.25 16.17
C GLY A 34 -1.69 -8.44 17.13
N ASP A 35 -1.08 -9.63 17.14
CA ASP A 35 0.14 -9.91 17.90
C ASP A 35 1.38 -9.35 17.18
N THR A 36 1.42 -8.03 17.03
CA THR A 36 2.45 -7.30 16.31
C THR A 36 3.41 -6.53 17.23
N THR A 37 3.43 -6.85 18.53
CA THR A 37 4.48 -6.34 19.43
C THR A 37 5.86 -6.74 18.89
N ALA A 38 6.77 -5.77 18.83
CA ALA A 38 8.11 -5.87 18.24
C ALA A 38 8.15 -6.13 16.71
N VAL A 39 6.99 -6.15 16.03
CA VAL A 39 6.95 -6.21 14.57
C VAL A 39 7.09 -4.79 14.04
N PHE A 40 8.14 -4.57 13.26
CA PHE A 40 8.53 -3.25 12.78
C PHE A 40 7.37 -2.51 12.10
N GLN A 41 7.17 -1.23 12.45
CA GLN A 41 6.05 -0.35 12.02
C GLN A 41 4.63 -0.78 12.40
N LEU A 42 4.41 -2.03 12.82
CA LEU A 42 3.07 -2.61 13.02
C LEU A 42 2.63 -2.68 14.48
N GLU A 43 3.42 -2.14 15.41
CA GLU A 43 3.26 -2.36 16.85
C GLU A 43 2.32 -1.40 17.59
N SER A 44 2.07 -0.21 17.01
CA SER A 44 1.26 0.82 17.67
C SER A 44 -0.18 0.35 17.90
N ARG A 45 -0.83 0.87 18.96
CA ARG A 45 -2.21 0.49 19.30
C ARG A 45 -3.18 0.71 18.12
N GLY A 46 -3.12 1.87 17.48
CA GLY A 46 -4.00 2.17 16.35
C GLY A 46 -3.74 1.26 15.14
N MET A 47 -2.47 0.95 14.87
CA MET A 47 -2.11 0.04 13.79
C MET A 47 -2.60 -1.38 14.08
N LYS A 48 -2.50 -1.87 15.31
CA LYS A 48 -3.05 -3.17 15.73
C LYS A 48 -4.56 -3.27 15.48
N GLU A 49 -5.32 -2.22 15.80
CA GLU A 49 -6.75 -2.19 15.51
C GLU A 49 -7.03 -2.19 14.00
N LEU A 50 -6.28 -1.40 13.23
CA LEU A 50 -6.39 -1.40 11.78
C LEU A 50 -6.10 -2.80 11.19
N ILE A 51 -5.05 -3.47 11.65
CA ILE A 51 -4.67 -4.82 11.21
C ILE A 51 -5.79 -5.82 11.50
N LYS A 52 -6.38 -5.78 12.70
CA LYS A 52 -7.49 -6.67 13.07
C LYS A 52 -8.74 -6.47 12.21
N ASN A 53 -9.04 -5.23 11.84
CA ASN A 53 -10.15 -4.92 10.95
C ASN A 53 -9.87 -5.31 9.50
N LEU A 54 -8.66 -5.00 9.01
CA LEU A 54 -8.24 -5.30 7.65
C LEU A 54 -8.06 -6.81 7.42
N ARG A 55 -7.55 -7.52 8.41
CA ARG A 55 -7.16 -8.94 8.33
C ARG A 55 -6.26 -9.20 7.11
N PRO A 56 -5.00 -8.72 7.11
CA PRO A 56 -4.08 -8.92 5.98
C PRO A 56 -3.87 -10.42 5.73
N ASP A 57 -3.91 -10.84 4.48
CA ASP A 57 -3.73 -12.23 4.05
C ASP A 57 -2.78 -12.38 2.84
N CYS A 58 -2.24 -11.27 2.35
CA CYS A 58 -1.19 -11.22 1.34
C CYS A 58 -0.18 -10.11 1.65
N PHE A 59 0.98 -10.14 0.99
CA PHE A 59 2.03 -9.14 1.19
C PHE A 59 1.58 -7.74 0.79
N GLU A 60 0.78 -7.61 -0.27
CA GLU A 60 0.20 -6.36 -0.75
C GLU A 60 -0.61 -5.63 0.33
N ASP A 61 -1.30 -6.34 1.22
CA ASP A 61 -2.01 -5.71 2.33
C ASP A 61 -1.07 -5.07 3.34
N ILE A 62 0.12 -5.63 3.55
CA ILE A 62 1.15 -5.04 4.44
C ILE A 62 1.67 -3.74 3.83
N ILE A 63 1.89 -3.74 2.50
CA ILE A 63 2.23 -2.52 1.77
C ILE A 63 1.12 -1.47 1.92
N ALA A 64 -0.15 -1.90 1.89
CA ALA A 64 -1.30 -1.01 2.05
C ALA A 64 -1.45 -0.49 3.48
N LEU A 65 -1.22 -1.30 4.52
CA LEU A 65 -1.29 -0.88 5.93
C LEU A 65 -0.45 0.36 6.23
N VAL A 66 0.80 0.37 5.75
CA VAL A 66 1.72 1.52 5.91
C VAL A 66 1.17 2.76 5.21
N ALA A 67 0.54 2.60 4.04
CA ALA A 67 -0.05 3.71 3.30
C ALA A 67 -1.39 4.19 3.89
N LEU A 68 -2.18 3.30 4.50
CA LEU A 68 -3.51 3.59 5.04
C LEU A 68 -3.46 4.21 6.44
N PHE A 69 -2.47 3.85 7.27
CA PHE A 69 -2.35 4.34 8.65
C PHE A 69 -1.77 5.75 8.73
N ARG A 70 -2.47 6.72 8.12
CA ARG A 70 -2.12 8.15 8.11
C ARG A 70 -3.39 8.99 8.33
N PRO A 71 -3.26 10.21 8.90
CA PRO A 71 -4.43 11.05 9.21
C PRO A 71 -5.37 11.29 8.02
N GLY A 72 -4.83 11.52 6.82
CA GLY A 72 -5.62 11.79 5.61
C GLY A 72 -6.55 10.63 5.22
N PRO A 73 -6.03 9.43 4.91
CA PRO A 73 -6.84 8.26 4.62
C PRO A 73 -7.86 7.94 5.73
N LEU A 74 -7.44 7.96 7.01
CA LEU A 74 -8.30 7.65 8.15
C LEU A 74 -9.50 8.61 8.29
N GLN A 75 -9.32 9.90 7.97
CA GLN A 75 -10.38 10.91 8.08
C GLN A 75 -11.30 10.97 6.85
N SER A 76 -10.88 10.36 5.73
CA SER A 76 -11.60 10.46 4.45
C SER A 76 -12.61 9.35 4.18
N GLY A 77 -12.70 8.34 5.06
CA GLY A 77 -13.46 7.10 4.83
C GLY A 77 -12.77 6.11 3.88
N MET A 78 -11.58 6.45 3.35
CA MET A 78 -10.81 5.59 2.44
C MET A 78 -10.45 4.24 3.08
N VAL A 79 -10.10 4.25 4.36
CA VAL A 79 -9.73 3.03 5.10
C VAL A 79 -10.93 2.09 5.22
N ASP A 80 -12.11 2.62 5.53
CA ASP A 80 -13.33 1.84 5.64
C ASP A 80 -13.70 1.22 4.30
N ASN A 81 -13.70 2.00 3.21
CA ASN A 81 -13.97 1.49 1.85
C ASN A 81 -12.97 0.39 1.44
N PHE A 82 -11.68 0.55 1.78
CA PHE A 82 -10.67 -0.47 1.48
C PHE A 82 -11.00 -1.80 2.18
N ILE A 83 -11.35 -1.73 3.48
CA ILE A 83 -11.67 -2.90 4.30
C ILE A 83 -13.03 -3.52 3.90
N ASP A 84 -14.00 -2.70 3.51
CA ASP A 84 -15.32 -3.14 3.05
C ASP A 84 -15.26 -3.83 1.69
N ARG A 85 -14.50 -3.27 0.76
CA ARG A 85 -14.26 -3.88 -0.56
C ARG A 85 -13.47 -5.17 -0.46
N LYS A 86 -12.42 -5.19 0.37
CA LYS A 86 -11.65 -6.42 0.64
C LYS A 86 -12.56 -7.55 1.13
N HIS A 87 -13.44 -7.24 2.08
CA HIS A 87 -14.30 -8.23 2.73
C HIS A 87 -15.65 -8.45 2.02
N GLY A 88 -15.84 -7.87 0.83
CA GLY A 88 -17.07 -8.02 0.03
C GLY A 88 -18.32 -7.37 0.64
N ARG A 89 -18.16 -6.44 1.59
CA ARG A 89 -19.26 -5.62 2.12
C ARG A 89 -19.64 -4.47 1.19
N GLU A 90 -18.70 -4.02 0.37
CA GLU A 90 -18.91 -3.10 -0.75
C GLU A 90 -18.48 -3.79 -2.05
N PRO A 91 -19.22 -3.65 -3.17
CA PRO A 91 -18.78 -4.13 -4.47
C PRO A 91 -17.45 -3.52 -4.91
N LEU A 92 -16.59 -4.33 -5.55
CA LEU A 92 -15.38 -3.82 -6.18
C LEU A 92 -15.74 -2.85 -7.32
N ALA A 93 -15.05 -1.71 -7.35
CA ALA A 93 -15.17 -0.70 -8.40
C ALA A 93 -13.81 -0.08 -8.70
N TYR A 94 -13.58 0.35 -9.94
CA TYR A 94 -12.24 0.74 -10.40
C TYR A 94 -12.21 2.17 -10.99
N PRO A 95 -12.13 3.23 -10.17
CA PRO A 95 -12.14 3.23 -8.70
C PRO A 95 -13.50 3.43 -8.04
N ASP A 96 -14.50 3.90 -8.80
CA ASP A 96 -15.80 4.34 -8.30
C ASP A 96 -16.94 3.60 -8.99
N ALA A 97 -18.06 3.39 -8.28
CA ALA A 97 -19.19 2.61 -8.79
C ALA A 97 -19.78 3.20 -10.09
N GLN A 98 -19.80 4.53 -10.22
CA GLN A 98 -20.31 5.24 -11.39
C GLN A 98 -19.20 5.59 -12.38
N TYR A 99 -18.04 5.99 -11.88
CA TYR A 99 -16.93 6.47 -12.70
C TYR A 99 -15.77 5.49 -12.68
N GLN A 100 -15.88 4.44 -13.47
CA GLN A 100 -14.88 3.38 -13.60
C GLN A 100 -14.68 2.96 -15.05
N HIS A 101 -13.52 2.36 -15.32
CA HIS A 101 -13.18 1.78 -16.61
C HIS A 101 -12.47 0.44 -16.43
N GLU A 102 -12.78 -0.56 -17.27
CA GLU A 102 -12.23 -1.92 -17.16
C GLU A 102 -10.69 -1.96 -17.21
N TRP A 103 -10.07 -1.05 -17.96
CA TRP A 103 -8.62 -0.94 -18.06
C TRP A 103 -7.93 -0.54 -16.75
N LEU A 104 -8.69 -0.02 -15.77
CA LEU A 104 -8.16 0.30 -14.46
C LEU A 104 -8.07 -0.91 -13.53
N LYS A 105 -8.76 -2.02 -13.85
CA LYS A 105 -8.76 -3.22 -13.02
C LYS A 105 -7.34 -3.74 -12.74
N PRO A 106 -6.44 -3.94 -13.72
CA PRO A 106 -5.08 -4.45 -13.43
C PRO A 106 -4.24 -3.52 -12.54
N ILE A 107 -4.54 -2.21 -12.54
CA ILE A 107 -3.80 -1.20 -11.78
C ILE A 107 -4.29 -1.15 -10.32
N LEU A 108 -5.60 -1.31 -10.14
CA LEU A 108 -6.28 -1.04 -8.87
C LEU A 108 -6.74 -2.33 -8.15
N GLU A 109 -6.68 -3.49 -8.78
CA GLU A 109 -7.04 -4.78 -8.18
C GLU A 109 -6.25 -5.09 -6.89
N PRO A 110 -4.92 -4.87 -6.81
CA PRO A 110 -4.17 -5.09 -5.56
C PRO A 110 -4.57 -4.18 -4.40
N THR A 111 -5.34 -3.12 -4.67
CA THR A 111 -5.84 -2.17 -3.66
C THR A 111 -7.36 -2.14 -3.62
N TYR A 112 -8.01 -3.23 -4.07
CA TYR A 112 -9.45 -3.41 -4.05
C TYR A 112 -10.21 -2.26 -4.73
N GLY A 113 -9.63 -1.68 -5.79
CA GLY A 113 -10.22 -0.57 -6.52
C GLY A 113 -9.90 0.82 -5.97
N ILE A 114 -9.19 0.93 -4.85
CA ILE A 114 -8.86 2.22 -4.23
C ILE A 114 -7.57 2.78 -4.84
N ILE A 115 -7.56 4.05 -5.24
CA ILE A 115 -6.33 4.75 -5.64
C ILE A 115 -5.54 5.10 -4.37
N LEU A 116 -4.52 4.31 -4.07
CA LEU A 116 -3.73 4.43 -2.84
C LEU A 116 -2.30 4.94 -3.11
N TYR A 117 -1.75 4.61 -4.28
CA TYR A 117 -0.36 4.86 -4.61
C TYR A 117 -0.16 5.92 -5.69
N GLN A 118 0.97 6.62 -5.61
CA GLN A 118 1.44 7.56 -6.62
C GLN A 118 1.66 6.90 -7.97
N GLU A 119 2.17 5.68 -7.96
CA GLU A 119 2.41 4.86 -9.14
C GLU A 119 1.09 4.49 -9.84
N GLN A 120 0.00 4.29 -9.10
CA GLN A 120 -1.32 4.05 -9.69
C GLN A 120 -1.84 5.28 -10.42
N VAL A 121 -1.65 6.49 -9.86
CA VAL A 121 -1.98 7.76 -10.55
C VAL A 121 -1.27 7.84 -11.90
N MET A 122 0.02 7.49 -11.92
CA MET A 122 0.81 7.50 -13.14
C MET A 122 0.32 6.47 -14.17
N GLN A 123 0.04 5.24 -13.71
CA GLN A 123 -0.46 4.16 -14.58
C GLN A 123 -1.86 4.47 -15.15
N ILE A 124 -2.74 5.09 -14.36
CA ILE A 124 -4.07 5.53 -14.83
C ILE A 124 -3.92 6.51 -16.00
N ALA A 125 -3.05 7.51 -15.88
CA ALA A 125 -2.81 8.48 -16.96
C ALA A 125 -2.18 7.85 -18.20
N GLN A 126 -1.27 6.89 -18.02
CA GLN A 126 -0.68 6.15 -19.14
C GLN A 126 -1.74 5.34 -19.90
N VAL A 127 -2.55 4.58 -19.17
CA VAL A 127 -3.49 3.62 -19.77
C VAL A 127 -4.73 4.33 -20.33
N LEU A 128 -5.29 5.32 -19.64
CA LEU A 128 -6.50 6.00 -20.10
C LEU A 128 -6.20 7.14 -21.08
N ALA A 129 -5.08 7.84 -20.95
CA ALA A 129 -4.81 9.05 -21.72
C ALA A 129 -3.50 9.01 -22.54
N GLY A 130 -2.83 7.87 -22.63
CA GLY A 130 -1.65 7.69 -23.47
C GLY A 130 -0.41 8.46 -23.00
N TYR A 131 -0.34 8.84 -21.72
CA TYR A 131 0.83 9.53 -21.18
C TYR A 131 2.09 8.66 -21.28
N THR A 132 3.24 9.28 -21.58
CA THR A 132 4.53 8.63 -21.28
C THR A 132 4.74 8.58 -19.77
N LEU A 133 5.59 7.66 -19.28
CA LEU A 133 5.93 7.59 -17.85
C LEU A 133 6.46 8.92 -17.31
N GLY A 134 7.27 9.63 -18.09
CA GLY A 134 7.78 10.96 -17.73
C GLY A 134 6.66 12.00 -17.66
N GLY A 135 5.73 12.00 -18.62
CA GLY A 135 4.56 12.87 -18.60
C GLY A 135 3.64 12.58 -17.40
N ALA A 136 3.47 11.30 -17.05
CA ALA A 136 2.65 10.87 -15.93
C ALA A 136 3.24 11.32 -14.56
N ASP A 137 4.57 11.33 -14.41
CA ASP A 137 5.20 11.92 -13.21
C ASP A 137 5.00 13.45 -13.15
N LEU A 138 5.02 14.15 -14.30
CA LEU A 138 4.70 15.59 -14.33
C LEU A 138 3.26 15.85 -13.86
N LEU A 139 2.30 15.04 -14.31
CA LEU A 139 0.91 15.09 -13.83
C LEU A 139 0.83 14.89 -12.31
N ARG A 140 1.47 13.83 -11.79
CA ARG A 140 1.51 13.53 -10.36
C ARG A 140 2.09 14.71 -9.55
N ARG A 141 3.17 15.33 -10.03
CA ARG A 141 3.76 16.52 -9.41
C ARG A 141 2.83 17.73 -9.45
N ALA A 142 2.09 17.93 -10.55
CA ALA A 142 1.13 19.01 -10.68
C ALA A 142 -0.01 18.86 -9.66
N MET A 143 -0.56 17.65 -9.51
CA MET A 143 -1.60 17.32 -8.52
C MET A 143 -1.13 17.58 -7.08
N GLY A 144 0.13 17.26 -6.76
CA GLY A 144 0.70 17.56 -5.44
C GLY A 144 0.83 19.06 -5.15
N LYS A 145 1.14 19.87 -6.18
CA LYS A 145 1.29 21.33 -6.05
C LYS A 145 -0.04 22.09 -6.07
N LYS A 146 -1.11 21.49 -6.62
CA LYS A 146 -2.46 22.07 -6.72
C LYS A 146 -2.50 23.46 -7.36
N LYS A 147 -1.65 23.71 -8.36
CA LYS A 147 -1.67 24.97 -9.11
C LYS A 147 -2.80 24.94 -10.14
N PRO A 148 -3.81 25.85 -10.07
CA PRO A 148 -4.99 25.78 -10.93
C PRO A 148 -4.67 25.78 -12.43
N GLU A 149 -3.75 26.64 -12.87
CA GLU A 149 -3.36 26.76 -14.28
C GLU A 149 -2.70 25.48 -14.82
N GLU A 150 -1.81 24.87 -14.05
CA GLU A 150 -1.15 23.61 -14.42
C GLU A 150 -2.15 22.45 -14.43
N MET A 151 -3.06 22.40 -13.46
CA MET A 151 -4.10 21.38 -13.42
C MET A 151 -5.07 21.49 -14.59
N ALA A 152 -5.47 22.72 -14.98
CA ALA A 152 -6.29 22.94 -16.15
C ALA A 152 -5.62 22.43 -17.43
N LYS A 153 -4.32 22.70 -17.60
CA LYS A 153 -3.54 22.18 -18.73
C LYS A 153 -3.48 20.66 -18.73
N GLN A 154 -3.20 20.05 -17.58
CA GLN A 154 -3.16 18.59 -17.45
C GLN A 154 -4.52 17.94 -17.70
N ARG A 155 -5.60 18.59 -17.29
CA ARG A 155 -6.97 18.12 -17.52
C ARG A 155 -7.30 18.07 -19.01
N SER A 156 -6.95 19.12 -19.77
CA SER A 156 -7.12 19.12 -21.23
C SER A 156 -6.30 18.03 -21.92
N VAL A 157 -5.03 17.85 -21.52
CA VAL A 157 -4.18 16.79 -22.08
C VAL A 157 -4.76 15.40 -21.78
N PHE A 158 -5.29 15.18 -20.57
CA PHE A 158 -5.92 13.92 -20.21
C PHE A 158 -7.19 13.66 -21.01
N GLU A 159 -8.04 14.68 -21.21
CA GLU A 159 -9.27 14.58 -21.99
C GLU A 159 -9.00 14.26 -23.46
N GLU A 160 -8.08 14.99 -24.10
CA GLU A 160 -7.67 14.77 -25.49
C GLU A 160 -7.02 13.38 -25.66
N GLY A 161 -6.16 13.00 -24.71
CA GLY A 161 -5.53 11.69 -24.68
C GLY A 161 -6.54 10.55 -24.54
N ALA A 162 -7.52 10.71 -23.67
CA ALA A 162 -8.58 9.72 -23.46
C ALA A 162 -9.50 9.58 -24.68
N ALA A 163 -9.86 10.70 -25.30
CA ALA A 163 -10.61 10.69 -26.56
C ALA A 163 -9.85 9.96 -27.67
N ALA A 164 -8.52 10.16 -27.76
CA ALA A 164 -7.68 9.46 -28.73
C ALA A 164 -7.57 7.94 -28.47
N GLN A 165 -7.76 7.50 -27.22
CA GLN A 165 -7.87 6.08 -26.84
C GLN A 165 -9.28 5.50 -27.02
N GLY A 166 -10.25 6.30 -27.46
CA GLY A 166 -11.65 5.88 -27.66
C GLY A 166 -12.49 5.83 -26.37
N ILE A 167 -12.03 6.50 -25.30
CA ILE A 167 -12.75 6.59 -24.03
C ILE A 167 -13.68 7.82 -24.06
N ASP A 168 -14.88 7.68 -23.51
CA ASP A 168 -15.82 8.80 -23.36
C ASP A 168 -15.16 9.96 -22.57
N PRO A 169 -15.02 11.16 -23.17
CA PRO A 169 -14.41 12.31 -22.51
C PRO A 169 -15.09 12.68 -21.19
N ILE A 170 -16.41 12.51 -21.09
CA ILE A 170 -17.15 12.82 -19.86
C ILE A 170 -16.71 11.89 -18.73
N LEU A 171 -16.70 10.57 -19.00
CA LEU A 171 -16.20 9.58 -18.06
C LEU A 171 -14.72 9.83 -17.70
N ALA A 172 -13.87 10.09 -18.68
CA ALA A 172 -12.44 10.33 -18.49
C ALA A 172 -12.19 11.50 -17.53
N ILE A 173 -12.92 12.60 -17.71
CA ILE A 173 -12.84 13.77 -16.83
C ILE A 173 -13.34 13.45 -15.42
N LYS A 174 -14.41 12.67 -15.26
CA LYS A 174 -14.87 12.25 -13.92
C LYS A 174 -13.85 11.36 -13.22
N ILE A 175 -13.18 10.46 -13.95
CA ILE A 175 -12.07 9.67 -13.41
C ILE A 175 -10.90 10.59 -13.04
N PHE A 176 -10.57 11.58 -13.87
CA PHE A 176 -9.51 12.55 -13.56
C PHE A 176 -9.79 13.30 -12.25
N ASP A 177 -11.02 13.78 -12.05
CA ASP A 177 -11.44 14.47 -10.82
C ASP A 177 -11.25 13.56 -9.57
N LEU A 178 -11.54 12.26 -9.70
CA LEU A 178 -11.27 11.27 -8.64
C LEU A 178 -9.78 11.10 -8.39
N VAL A 179 -8.98 10.95 -9.46
CA VAL A 179 -7.52 10.83 -9.37
C VAL A 179 -6.92 12.05 -8.66
N GLU A 180 -7.36 13.27 -9.00
CA GLU A 180 -6.91 14.51 -8.36
C GLU A 180 -7.23 14.52 -6.87
N LYS A 181 -8.46 14.14 -6.49
CA LYS A 181 -8.87 14.03 -5.08
C LYS A 181 -7.97 13.06 -4.31
N PHE A 182 -7.65 11.90 -4.89
CA PHE A 182 -6.84 10.88 -4.24
C PHE A 182 -5.34 11.16 -4.27
N ALA A 183 -4.84 11.87 -5.28
CA ALA A 183 -3.42 12.22 -5.40
C ALA A 183 -2.91 13.05 -4.21
N GLY A 184 -3.79 13.79 -3.52
CA GLY A 184 -3.46 14.48 -2.27
C GLY A 184 -3.06 13.54 -1.12
N TYR A 185 -3.45 12.26 -1.17
CA TYR A 185 -3.15 11.24 -0.17
C TYR A 185 -2.25 10.12 -0.69
N GLY A 186 -1.96 10.09 -2.00
CA GLY A 186 -1.18 9.05 -2.65
C GLY A 186 0.17 8.81 -1.99
N PHE A 187 0.44 7.56 -1.61
CA PHE A 187 1.72 7.16 -1.02
C PHE A 187 2.68 6.62 -2.07
N ASN A 188 3.98 6.70 -1.82
CA ASN A 188 4.97 6.11 -2.72
C ASN A 188 5.03 4.59 -2.47
N LYS A 189 4.61 3.78 -3.45
CA LYS A 189 4.52 2.32 -3.30
C LYS A 189 5.89 1.70 -3.09
N SER A 190 6.92 2.18 -3.79
CA SER A 190 8.27 1.61 -3.67
C SER A 190 8.85 1.77 -2.25
N HIS A 191 8.63 2.92 -1.63
CA HIS A 191 9.00 3.16 -0.24
C HIS A 191 8.18 2.29 0.71
N SER A 192 6.86 2.22 0.50
CA SER A 192 5.96 1.38 1.30
C SER A 192 6.36 -0.10 1.25
N ALA A 193 6.70 -0.61 0.06
CA ALA A 193 7.06 -2.00 -0.16
C ALA A 193 8.39 -2.37 0.51
N ALA A 194 9.39 -1.49 0.45
CA ALA A 194 10.67 -1.71 1.12
C ALA A 194 10.51 -1.84 2.64
N TYR A 195 9.69 -0.99 3.26
CA TYR A 195 9.43 -1.06 4.70
C TYR A 195 8.51 -2.23 5.06
N ALA A 196 7.50 -2.53 4.23
CA ALA A 196 6.64 -3.69 4.40
C ALA A 196 7.43 -5.01 4.36
N LEU A 197 8.50 -5.10 3.57
CA LEU A 197 9.41 -6.25 3.57
C LEU A 197 10.06 -6.45 4.95
N VAL A 198 10.57 -5.38 5.56
CA VAL A 198 11.16 -5.44 6.91
C VAL A 198 10.09 -5.79 7.96
N SER A 199 8.88 -5.23 7.85
CA SER A 199 7.75 -5.61 8.71
C SER A 199 7.41 -7.09 8.58
N TYR A 200 7.35 -7.62 7.35
CA TYR A 200 7.10 -9.03 7.11
C TYR A 200 8.23 -9.92 7.65
N GLN A 201 9.48 -9.56 7.40
CA GLN A 201 10.65 -10.31 7.88
C GLN A 201 10.71 -10.37 9.41
N THR A 202 10.38 -9.27 10.11
CA THR A 202 10.29 -9.28 11.59
C THR A 202 9.12 -10.11 12.10
N ALA A 203 7.97 -10.07 11.42
CA ALA A 203 6.85 -10.96 11.73
C ALA A 203 7.19 -12.44 11.47
N TRP A 204 7.92 -12.75 10.40
CA TRP A 204 8.39 -14.09 10.06
C TRP A 204 9.36 -14.62 11.11
N LEU A 205 10.34 -13.82 11.53
CA LEU A 205 11.25 -14.17 12.63
C LEU A 205 10.50 -14.41 13.94
N LYS A 206 9.52 -13.55 14.27
CA LYS A 206 8.67 -13.74 15.45
C LYS A 206 7.87 -15.05 15.37
N THR A 207 7.43 -15.44 14.18
CA THR A 207 6.62 -16.63 13.95
C THR A 207 7.44 -17.91 14.11
N HIS A 208 8.61 -17.98 13.46
CA HIS A 208 9.38 -19.22 13.33
C HIS A 208 10.56 -19.33 14.30
N HIS A 209 11.06 -18.19 14.79
CA HIS A 209 12.19 -18.09 15.72
C HIS A 209 11.89 -17.13 16.87
N PRO A 210 10.77 -17.31 17.59
CA PRO A 210 10.30 -16.33 18.60
C PRO A 210 11.32 -16.09 19.71
N ALA A 211 12.06 -17.11 20.13
CA ALA A 211 13.03 -16.99 21.23
C ALA A 211 14.23 -16.11 20.83
N GLU A 212 14.86 -16.41 19.69
CA GLU A 212 15.98 -15.66 19.16
C GLU A 212 15.55 -14.24 18.74
N PHE A 213 14.35 -14.10 18.18
CA PHE A 213 13.80 -12.80 17.82
C PHE A 213 13.59 -11.91 19.05
N LEU A 214 12.89 -12.41 20.08
CA LEU A 214 12.63 -11.63 21.30
C LEU A 214 13.92 -11.33 22.07
N ALA A 215 14.86 -12.27 22.14
CA ALA A 215 16.17 -12.02 22.74
C ALA A 215 16.91 -10.88 22.02
N ALA A 216 16.86 -10.84 20.68
CA ALA A 216 17.46 -9.77 19.89
C ALA A 216 16.78 -8.41 20.12
N VAL A 217 15.45 -8.39 20.21
CA VAL A 217 14.67 -7.16 20.49
C VAL A 217 14.97 -6.63 21.89
N MET A 218 14.97 -7.49 22.90
CA MET A 218 15.32 -7.08 24.27
C MET A 218 16.78 -6.57 24.35
N SER A 219 17.69 -7.18 23.58
CA SER A 219 19.08 -6.74 23.51
C SER A 219 19.24 -5.37 22.82
N SER A 220 18.35 -4.98 21.90
CA SER A 220 18.42 -3.65 21.25
C SER A 220 17.93 -2.52 22.14
N GLU A 221 17.08 -2.85 23.11
CA GLU A 221 16.52 -1.90 24.07
C GLU A 221 17.20 -2.01 25.44
N ILE A 222 18.40 -2.62 25.52
CA ILE A 222 19.06 -2.90 26.82
C ILE A 222 19.34 -1.62 27.63
N ASP A 223 19.55 -0.50 26.95
CA ASP A 223 19.81 0.80 27.56
C ASP A 223 18.52 1.62 27.80
N ASN A 224 17.36 1.09 27.39
CA ASN A 224 16.06 1.75 27.49
C ASN A 224 15.27 1.17 28.68
N THR A 225 15.32 1.87 29.81
CA THR A 225 14.68 1.45 31.08
C THR A 225 13.32 2.08 31.34
N ASP A 226 12.85 2.95 30.45
CA ASP A 226 11.57 3.67 30.54
C ASP A 226 10.41 2.86 29.96
#